data_AF-A0A5D3BK18-F1
#
_entry.id   AF-A0A5D3BK18-F1
#
_cell.length_a   1.000
_cell.length_b   1.000
_cell.length_c   1.000
_cell.angle_alpha   90.00
_cell.angle_beta   90.00
_cell.angle_gamma   90.00
#
_symmetry.space_group_name_H-M   'P 1'
#
loop_
_entity.id
_entity.type
_entity.pdbx_description
1 polymer ?
#
loop_
_entity_poly.entity_id
_entity_poly.type
_entity_poly.pdbx_seq_one_letter_code
_entity_poly.pdbx_strand_id
1 'polypeptide(L)' 'MDPQPEPVSYICGDCGMENTLKQGDVIQCRECGYRILYKKRTRRNVWNFESHPISYD' A
#
# COMPACT_ATOMS: atom_id res chain seq x y z
N MET A 1 -7.66 1.80 -25.78
CA MET A 1 -6.48 1.30 -25.05
C MET A 1 -6.89 1.18 -23.60
N ASP A 2 -6.90 -0.02 -23.04
CA ASP A 2 -7.24 -0.22 -21.63
C ASP A 2 -6.13 0.39 -20.74
N PRO A 3 -6.48 1.19 -19.71
CA PRO A 3 -5.47 1.81 -18.85
C PRO A 3 -4.71 0.73 -18.09
N GLN A 4 -3.37 0.78 -18.14
CA GLN A 4 -2.54 -0.16 -17.39
C GLN A 4 -2.79 0.02 -15.87
N PRO A 5 -2.91 -1.07 -15.10
CA PRO A 5 -3.17 -1.00 -13.67
C PRO A 5 -2.01 -0.30 -12.95
N GLU A 6 -2.33 0.70 -12.13
CA GLU A 6 -1.35 1.39 -11.29
C GLU A 6 -0.67 0.40 -10.32
N PRO A 7 0.66 0.53 -10.09
CA PRO A 7 1.37 -0.31 -9.14
C PRO A 7 0.82 -0.11 -7.72
N VAL A 8 0.52 -1.22 -7.04
CA VAL A 8 -0.01 -1.23 -5.67
C VAL A 8 1.13 -1.34 -4.66
N SER A 9 1.23 -0.38 -3.75
CA SER A 9 2.13 -0.46 -2.61
C SER A 9 1.52 -1.23 -1.44
N TYR A 10 2.35 -2.04 -0.78
CA TYR A 10 2.02 -2.75 0.44
C TYR A 10 2.90 -2.25 1.61
N ILE A 11 2.43 -2.39 2.83
CA ILE A 11 3.11 -1.99 4.07
C ILE A 11 3.37 -3.27 4.88
N CYS A 12 4.61 -3.50 5.30
CA CYS A 12 4.95 -4.64 6.15
C CYS A 12 4.27 -4.52 7.52
N GLY A 13 3.70 -5.62 8.03
CA GLY A 13 3.04 -5.60 9.34
C GLY A 13 3.99 -5.54 10.54
N ASP A 14 5.29 -5.78 10.35
CA ASP A 14 6.29 -5.80 11.43
C ASP A 14 7.16 -4.53 11.41
N CYS A 15 7.90 -4.31 10.32
CA CYS A 15 8.79 -3.14 10.21
C CYS A 15 8.11 -1.88 9.65
N GLY A 16 6.85 -1.95 9.21
CA GLY A 16 6.13 -0.80 8.64
C GLY A 16 6.65 -0.31 7.29
N MET A 17 7.67 -0.97 6.72
CA MET A 17 8.28 -0.55 5.46
C MET A 17 7.38 -0.82 4.25
N GLU A 18 7.44 0.09 3.29
CA GLU A 18 6.67 0.01 2.06
C GLU A 18 7.35 -0.95 1.07
N ASN A 19 6.57 -1.85 0.49
CA ASN A 19 7.03 -2.87 -0.45
C ASN A 19 6.19 -2.82 -1.73
N THR A 20 6.85 -2.84 -2.87
CA THR A 20 6.22 -2.92 -4.19
C THR A 20 6.30 -4.36 -4.68
N LEU A 21 5.14 -5.00 -4.83
CA LEU A 21 5.02 -6.39 -5.27
C LEU A 21 4.21 -6.44 -6.57
N LYS A 22 4.70 -7.19 -7.55
CA LYS A 22 3.98 -7.49 -8.79
C LYS A 22 3.14 -8.76 -8.63
N GLN A 23 2.20 -8.96 -9.55
CA GLN A 23 1.43 -10.20 -9.60
C GLN A 23 2.38 -11.38 -9.84
N GLY A 24 2.28 -12.40 -8.98
CA GLY A 24 3.15 -13.59 -9.02
C GLY A 24 4.42 -13.51 -8.16
N ASP A 25 4.74 -12.34 -7.59
CA ASP A 25 5.86 -12.22 -6.66
C ASP A 25 5.55 -12.94 -5.33
N VAL A 26 6.59 -13.46 -4.68
CA VAL A 26 6.48 -14.04 -3.33
C VAL A 26 6.15 -12.94 -2.33
N ILE A 27 5.14 -13.18 -1.49
CA ILE A 27 4.74 -12.28 -0.41
C ILE A 27 5.80 -12.33 0.70
N GLN A 28 6.75 -11.39 0.64
CA GLN A 28 7.82 -11.26 1.63
C GLN A 28 8.33 -9.82 1.69
N CYS A 29 8.50 -9.30 2.89
CA CYS A 29 9.16 -8.02 3.12
C CYS A 29 10.64 -8.12 2.77
N ARG A 30 11.15 -7.15 1.99
CA ARG A 30 12.56 -7.10 1.55
C ARG A 30 13.53 -6.74 2.69
N GLU A 31 13.03 -6.05 3.71
CA GLU A 31 13.85 -5.56 4.84
C GLU A 31 13.95 -6.58 5.97
N CYS A 32 12.82 -7.15 6.43
CA CYS A 32 12.81 -8.05 7.60
C CYS A 32 12.45 -9.51 7.28
N GLY A 33 12.07 -9.83 6.05
CA GLY A 33 11.66 -11.19 5.67
C GLY A 33 10.28 -11.63 6.17
N TYR A 34 9.56 -10.76 6.90
CA TYR A 34 8.20 -11.03 7.34
C TYR A 34 7.23 -11.18 6.16
N ARG A 35 6.21 -12.04 6.30
CA ARG A 35 5.37 -12.49 5.17
C ARG A 35 3.95 -11.93 5.20
N ILE A 36 3.64 -11.04 6.14
CA ILE A 36 2.34 -10.37 6.23
C ILE A 36 2.53 -8.91 5.84
N LEU A 37 1.85 -8.50 4.76
CA LEU A 37 1.82 -7.11 4.31
C LEU A 37 0.37 -6.63 4.13
N TYR A 38 0.13 -5.37 4.44
CA TYR A 38 -1.16 -4.68 4.29
C TYR A 38 -1.17 -3.83 3.03
N LYS A 39 -2.31 -3.73 2.33
CA LYS A 39 -2.42 -2.83 1.18
C LYS A 39 -2.44 -1.37 1.67
N LYS A 40 -1.62 -0.51 1.05
CA LYS A 40 -1.61 0.92 1.39
C LYS A 40 -2.94 1.57 1.01
N ARG A 41 -3.46 2.44 1.89
CA ARG A 41 -4.69 3.20 1.64
C ARG A 41 -4.49 4.15 0.46
N THR A 42 -5.45 4.20 -0.47
CA THR A 42 -5.45 5.16 -1.57
C THR A 42 -5.75 6.56 -1.04
N ARG A 43 -5.03 7.57 -1.54
CA ARG A 43 -5.31 8.99 -1.24
C ARG A 43 -6.56 9.51 -1.96
N ARG A 44 -7.08 8.78 -2.94
CA ARG A 44 -8.38 9.09 -3.57
C ARG A 44 -9.48 8.94 -2.51
N ASN A 45 -9.97 10.10 -2.10
CA ASN A 45 -11.08 10.40 -1.20
C ASN A 45 -11.96 9.18 -0.93
N VAL A 46 -11.77 8.58 0.23
CA VAL A 46 -12.81 7.79 0.89
C VAL A 46 -14.02 8.70 1.08
N TRP A 47 -14.95 8.66 0.14
CA TRP A 47 -16.35 9.08 0.26
C TRP A 47 -16.65 10.39 1.02
N ASN A 48 -17.05 11.43 0.29
CA ASN A 48 -18.14 12.40 0.60
C ASN A 48 -18.70 12.51 2.04
N PHE A 49 -17.82 12.58 3.05
CA PHE A 49 -18.11 12.92 4.44
C PHE A 49 -16.95 13.81 4.87
N GLU A 50 -17.21 15.11 4.95
CA GLU A 50 -16.38 16.18 5.54
C GLU A 50 -14.88 15.86 5.70
N SER A 51 -14.10 16.20 4.68
CA SER A 51 -12.65 16.01 4.65
C SER A 51 -11.93 16.97 5.60
N HIS A 52 -11.67 16.56 6.83
CA HIS A 52 -10.48 17.02 7.53
C HIS A 52 -9.31 16.14 7.08
N PRO A 53 -8.30 16.69 6.36
CA PRO A 53 -7.10 15.93 6.05
C PRO A 53 -6.47 15.51 7.38
N ILE A 54 -6.22 14.21 7.54
CA ILE A 54 -5.35 13.72 8.61
C ILE A 54 -3.96 14.20 8.25
N SER A 55 -3.61 15.40 8.72
CA SER A 55 -2.27 15.93 8.73
C SER A 55 -1.39 14.97 9.53
N TYR A 56 -0.44 14.35 8.85
CA TYR A 56 0.81 13.96 9.49
C TYR A 56 1.76 15.07 9.11
N ASP A 57 2.04 15.96 10.08
CA ASP A 57 2.95 17.12 10.03
C ASP A 57 3.27 17.71 8.63
#